data_AF-A0A8T4S7Q9-F1
#
_entry.id   AF-A0A8T4S7Q9-F1
#
_cell.length_a   1.000
_cell.length_b   1.000
_cell.length_c   1.000
_cell.angle_alpha   90.00
_cell.angle_beta   90.00
_cell.angle_gamma   90.00
#
_symmetry.space_group_name_H-M   'P 1'
#
loop_
_entity.id
_entity.type
_entity.pdbx_description
1 polymer ?
#
loop_
_entity_poly.entity_id
_entity_poly.type
_entity_poly.pdbx_seq_one_letter_code
_entity_poly.pdbx_strand_id
1 'polypeptide(L)'
;MNKKKSLLQKIDGLIRCARAPVFLHHFGPKTYTSWQHLKAWLLKEKLRCSWQDFIDDYAAEYLDKVPDRSTLIKFVKRIPFWLKNKLAACAAGSEPGKYAAIDSTGLSRNSASEHYIKRI
;
A
#
# COMPACT_ATOMS: atom_id res chain seq x y z
N MET A 1 12.40 1.78 -20.90
CA MET A 1 12.53 0.57 -20.06
C MET A 1 12.90 0.86 -18.60
N ASN A 2 13.90 1.71 -18.34
CA ASN A 2 14.42 1.94 -16.97
C ASN A 2 13.40 2.53 -15.99
N LYS A 3 12.54 3.46 -16.44
CA LYS A 3 11.48 4.05 -15.59
C LYS A 3 10.45 3.01 -15.09
N LYS A 4 10.08 2.04 -15.94
CA LYS A 4 9.15 0.96 -15.59
C LYS A 4 9.75 0.02 -14.53
N LYS A 5 11.00 -0.42 -14.75
CA LYS A 5 11.74 -1.24 -13.78
C LYS A 5 11.87 -0.52 -12.44
N SER A 6 12.18 0.77 -12.46
CA SER A 6 12.25 1.61 -11.26
C SER A 6 10.91 1.68 -10.51
N LEU A 7 9.78 1.78 -11.22
CA LEU A 7 8.47 1.83 -10.58
C LEU A 7 8.13 0.51 -9.87
N LEU A 8 8.32 -0.63 -10.56
CA LEU A 8 8.08 -1.95 -9.98
C LEU A 8 8.98 -2.19 -8.76
N GLN A 9 10.25 -1.80 -8.83
CA GLN A 9 11.18 -1.88 -7.71
C GLN A 9 10.72 -1.06 -6.49
N LYS A 10 10.19 0.14 -6.71
CA LYS A 10 9.63 0.97 -5.63
C LYS A 10 8.42 0.31 -4.97
N ILE A 11 7.51 -0.23 -5.78
CA ILE A 11 6.32 -0.94 -5.29
C ILE A 11 6.72 -2.18 -4.50
N ASP A 12 7.66 -2.99 -5.02
CA ASP A 12 8.19 -4.15 -4.30
C ASP A 12 8.88 -3.75 -3.00
N GLY A 13 9.61 -2.62 -3.00
CA GLY A 13 10.20 -2.03 -1.81
C GLY A 13 9.14 -1.65 -0.76
N LEU A 14 8.03 -1.04 -1.17
CA LEU A 14 6.93 -0.69 -0.28
C LEU A 14 6.27 -1.92 0.34
N ILE A 15 6.00 -2.95 -0.46
CA ILE A 15 5.40 -4.21 0.01
C ILE A 15 6.32 -4.88 1.04
N ARG A 16 7.64 -4.90 0.78
CA ARG A 16 8.65 -5.42 1.72
C ARG A 16 8.75 -4.59 3.00
N CYS A 17 8.76 -3.26 2.89
CA CYS A 17 8.81 -2.34 4.02
C CYS A 17 7.57 -2.52 4.93
N ALA A 18 6.40 -2.69 4.32
CA ALA A 18 5.17 -2.99 5.05
C ALA A 18 5.19 -4.39 5.70
N ARG A 19 6.16 -5.26 5.37
CA ARG A 19 6.22 -6.67 5.79
C ARG A 19 4.91 -7.40 5.48
N ALA A 20 4.34 -7.14 4.29
CA ALA A 20 3.12 -7.80 3.87
C ALA A 20 3.35 -9.32 3.77
N PRO A 21 2.46 -10.18 4.29
CA PRO A 21 2.61 -11.62 4.14
C PRO A 21 2.41 -12.01 2.67
N VAL A 22 3.13 -13.05 2.22
CA VAL A 22 2.99 -13.59 0.85
C VAL A 22 1.55 -14.08 0.61
N PHE A 23 0.92 -14.61 1.64
CA PHE A 23 -0.50 -14.97 1.64
C PHE A 23 -1.19 -14.38 2.88
N LEU A 24 -2.25 -13.59 2.67
CA LEU A 24 -3.05 -13.01 3.77
C LEU A 24 -3.88 -14.04 4.54
N HIS A 25 -4.10 -15.23 3.97
CA HIS A 25 -4.83 -16.31 4.61
C HIS A 25 -4.34 -17.66 4.11
N HIS A 26 -4.46 -18.69 4.95
CA HIS A 26 -4.04 -20.06 4.62
C HIS A 26 -5.03 -20.80 3.70
N PHE A 27 -6.31 -20.43 3.72
CA PHE A 27 -7.37 -21.21 3.08
C PHE A 27 -7.33 -21.24 1.56
N GLY A 28 -7.49 -22.44 0.99
CA GLY A 28 -7.76 -22.69 -0.43
C GLY A 28 -6.54 -22.57 -1.34
N PRO A 29 -6.64 -23.10 -2.58
CA PRO A 29 -5.57 -23.04 -3.57
C PRO A 29 -5.26 -21.58 -3.92
N LYS A 30 -3.97 -21.25 -3.92
CA LYS A 30 -3.48 -19.89 -4.17
C LYS A 30 -2.89 -19.77 -5.57
N THR A 31 -3.73 -19.49 -6.56
CA THR A 31 -3.24 -19.19 -7.92
C THR A 31 -2.36 -17.93 -7.94
N TYR A 32 -2.67 -16.97 -7.08
CA TYR A 32 -1.94 -15.70 -6.99
C TYR A 32 -1.58 -15.38 -5.53
N THR A 33 -0.39 -14.82 -5.33
CA THR A 33 0.09 -14.36 -4.02
C THR A 33 -0.57 -13.03 -3.64
N SER A 34 -0.65 -12.74 -2.34
CA SER A 34 -1.10 -11.42 -1.87
C SER A 34 -0.19 -10.30 -2.37
N TRP A 35 1.10 -10.59 -2.60
CA TRP A 35 2.03 -9.63 -3.18
C TRP A 35 1.67 -9.27 -4.63
N GLN A 36 1.27 -10.24 -5.45
CA GLN A 36 0.81 -9.96 -6.83
C GLN A 36 -0.42 -9.06 -6.83
N HIS A 37 -1.38 -9.32 -5.95
CA HIS A 37 -2.58 -8.48 -5.84
C HIS A 37 -2.26 -7.07 -5.31
N LEU A 38 -1.40 -6.96 -4.29
CA LEU A 38 -0.94 -5.67 -3.76
C LEU A 38 -0.21 -4.86 -4.83
N LYS A 39 0.65 -5.52 -5.62
CA LYS A 39 1.36 -4.88 -6.73
C LYS A 39 0.38 -4.32 -7.77
N ALA A 40 -0.60 -5.12 -8.21
CA ALA A 40 -1.63 -4.69 -9.14
C ALA A 40 -2.42 -3.48 -8.60
N TRP A 41 -2.81 -3.53 -7.33
CA TRP A 41 -3.52 -2.43 -6.68
C TRP A 41 -2.68 -1.15 -6.62
N LEU A 42 -1.44 -1.23 -6.15
CA LEU A 42 -0.56 -0.06 -6.05
C LEU A 42 -0.21 0.55 -7.41
N LEU A 43 -0.07 -0.28 -8.45
CA LEU A 43 0.08 0.21 -9.83
C LEU A 43 -1.15 0.98 -10.29
N LYS A 44 -2.35 0.40 -10.09
CA LYS A 44 -3.62 1.06 -10.43
C LYS A 44 -3.78 2.40 -9.70
N GLU A 45 -3.47 2.48 -8.41
CA GLU A 45 -3.50 3.75 -7.67
C GLU A 45 -2.45 4.74 -8.17
N LYS A 46 -1.27 4.27 -8.57
CA LYS A 46 -0.22 5.14 -9.14
C LYS A 46 -0.60 5.70 -10.50
N LEU A 47 -1.26 4.90 -11.33
CA LEU A 47 -1.73 5.27 -12.66
C LEU A 47 -3.04 6.08 -12.64
N ARG A 48 -3.74 6.10 -11.49
CA ARG A 48 -5.00 6.84 -11.27
C ARG A 48 -6.11 6.46 -12.25
N CYS A 49 -6.17 5.18 -12.63
CA CYS A 49 -7.16 4.67 -13.56
C CYS A 49 -8.19 3.76 -12.88
N SER A 50 -9.25 3.38 -13.58
CA SER A 50 -10.20 2.40 -13.07
C SER A 50 -9.61 0.99 -13.11
N TRP A 51 -10.25 0.02 -12.44
CA TRP A 51 -9.85 -1.38 -12.59
C TRP A 51 -10.06 -1.93 -14.00
N GLN A 52 -10.96 -1.34 -14.79
CA GLN A 52 -11.19 -1.76 -16.16
C GLN A 52 -10.01 -1.31 -17.02
N ASP A 53 -9.76 0.01 -17.08
CA ASP A 53 -8.64 0.59 -17.83
C ASP A 53 -7.29 0.02 -17.38
N PHE A 54 -7.11 -0.26 -16.07
CA PHE A 54 -5.89 -0.92 -15.60
C PHE A 54 -5.66 -2.28 -16.26
N ILE A 55 -6.70 -3.09 -16.39
CA ILE A 55 -6.60 -4.45 -16.95
C ILE A 55 -6.41 -4.39 -18.46
N ASP A 56 -7.16 -3.52 -19.13
CA ASP A 56 -7.16 -3.43 -20.59
C ASP A 56 -5.87 -2.79 -21.12
N ASP A 57 -5.41 -1.71 -20.48
CA ASP A 57 -4.33 -0.87 -21.03
C ASP A 57 -2.96 -1.11 -20.38
N TYR A 58 -2.91 -1.58 -19.13
CA TYR A 58 -1.66 -1.55 -18.34
C TYR A 58 -1.24 -2.90 -17.77
N ALA A 59 -2.15 -3.80 -17.42
CA ALA A 59 -1.79 -4.97 -16.62
C ALA A 59 -0.76 -5.88 -17.30
N ALA A 60 -0.90 -6.10 -18.61
CA ALA A 60 0.04 -6.89 -19.41
C ALA A 60 1.44 -6.24 -19.54
N GLU A 61 1.55 -4.92 -19.33
CA GLU A 61 2.83 -4.21 -19.40
C GLU A 61 3.66 -4.38 -18.12
N TYR A 62 3.00 -4.54 -16.96
CA TYR A 62 3.64 -4.53 -15.64
C TYR A 62 3.64 -5.88 -14.92
N LEU A 63 2.78 -6.83 -15.31
CA LEU A 63 2.57 -8.10 -14.61
C LEU A 63 2.65 -9.29 -15.58
N ASP A 64 3.42 -10.31 -15.22
CA ASP A 64 3.52 -11.54 -16.02
C ASP A 64 2.22 -12.37 -15.98
N LYS A 65 1.51 -12.31 -14.85
CA LYS A 65 0.21 -12.97 -14.65
C LYS A 65 -0.75 -12.01 -13.97
N VAL A 66 -1.87 -11.76 -14.63
CA VAL A 66 -2.89 -10.82 -14.19
C VAL A 66 -4.04 -11.60 -13.53
N PRO A 67 -4.39 -11.34 -12.26
CA PRO A 67 -5.60 -11.88 -11.67
C PRO A 67 -6.83 -11.24 -12.31
N ASP A 68 -7.94 -11.98 -12.36
CA ASP A 68 -9.20 -11.45 -12.85
C ASP A 68 -9.62 -10.16 -12.11
N ARG A 69 -10.27 -9.23 -12.83
CA ARG A 69 -10.72 -7.95 -12.31
C ARG A 69 -11.56 -8.09 -11.05
N SER A 70 -12.50 -9.03 -11.03
CA SER A 70 -13.37 -9.24 -9.87
C SER A 70 -12.58 -9.75 -8.66
N THR A 71 -11.52 -10.53 -8.90
CA THR A 71 -10.61 -11.05 -7.87
C THR A 71 -9.80 -9.91 -7.24
N LEU A 72 -9.26 -9.01 -8.06
CA LEU A 72 -8.54 -7.81 -7.58
C LEU A 72 -9.43 -6.91 -6.73
N ILE A 73 -10.66 -6.63 -7.18
CA ILE A 73 -11.63 -5.82 -6.44
C ILE A 73 -11.97 -6.47 -5.09
N LYS A 74 -12.28 -7.78 -5.08
CA LYS A 74 -12.58 -8.53 -3.85
C LYS A 74 -11.39 -8.55 -2.90
N PHE A 75 -10.17 -8.71 -3.43
CA PHE A 75 -8.95 -8.68 -2.64
C PHE A 75 -8.78 -7.34 -1.92
N VAL A 76 -8.84 -6.22 -2.65
CA VAL A 76 -8.64 -4.88 -2.06
C VAL A 76 -9.68 -4.54 -1.00
N LYS A 77 -10.93 -4.98 -1.19
CA LYS A 77 -11.98 -4.87 -0.18
C LYS A 77 -11.64 -5.64 1.10
N ARG A 78 -10.92 -6.76 1.00
CA ARG A 78 -10.57 -7.65 2.12
C ARG A 78 -9.19 -7.38 2.73
N ILE A 79 -8.39 -6.47 2.17
CA ILE A 79 -7.08 -6.15 2.76
C ILE A 79 -7.29 -5.64 4.20
N PRO A 80 -6.63 -6.24 5.21
CA PRO A 80 -6.73 -5.79 6.58
C PRO A 80 -6.36 -4.31 6.73
N PHE A 81 -7.10 -3.61 7.59
CA PHE A 81 -6.90 -2.17 7.83
C PHE A 81 -5.46 -1.84 8.24
N TRP A 82 -4.85 -2.66 9.11
CA TRP A 82 -3.46 -2.49 9.54
C TRP A 82 -2.47 -2.47 8.37
N LEU A 83 -2.71 -3.28 7.34
CA LEU A 83 -1.82 -3.39 6.19
C LEU A 83 -1.99 -2.18 5.26
N LYS A 84 -3.22 -1.68 5.08
CA LYS A 84 -3.47 -0.44 4.34
C LYS A 84 -2.75 0.75 4.98
N ASN A 85 -2.88 0.91 6.29
CA ASN A 85 -2.24 2.00 7.02
C ASN A 85 -0.72 1.91 6.94
N LYS A 86 -0.17 0.70 7.06
CA LYS A 86 1.27 0.49 7.00
C LYS A 86 1.83 0.79 5.61
N LEU A 87 1.16 0.35 4.55
CA LEU A 87 1.54 0.71 3.17
C LEU A 87 1.49 2.22 2.93
N ALA A 88 0.45 2.90 3.45
CA ALA A 88 0.33 4.35 3.35
C ALA A 88 1.46 5.07 4.12
N ALA A 89 1.77 4.66 5.34
CA ALA A 89 2.87 5.22 6.14
C ALA A 89 4.23 5.01 5.44
N CYS A 90 4.50 3.80 4.95
CA CYS A 90 5.71 3.51 4.18
C CYS A 90 5.81 4.37 2.91
N ALA A 91 4.69 4.62 2.22
CA ALA A 91 4.66 5.44 1.02
C ALA A 91 4.85 6.94 1.31
N ALA A 92 4.32 7.44 2.43
CA ALA A 92 4.48 8.81 2.88
C ALA A 92 5.86 9.09 3.49
N GLY A 93 6.64 8.05 3.79
CA GLY A 93 7.90 8.19 4.55
C GLY A 93 7.68 8.59 6.00
N SER A 94 6.47 8.39 6.53
CA SER A 94 6.14 8.74 7.91
C SER A 94 6.47 7.59 8.85
N GLU A 95 7.30 7.86 9.85
CA GLU A 95 7.50 6.95 10.98
C GLU A 95 6.39 7.17 12.02
N PRO A 96 5.76 6.10 12.54
CA PRO A 96 4.84 6.24 13.66
C PRO A 96 5.59 6.84 14.86
N GLY A 97 5.02 7.86 15.49
CA GLY A 97 5.59 8.49 16.67
C GLY A 97 5.78 7.47 17.80
N LYS A 98 6.99 7.38 18.37
CA LYS A 98 7.31 6.46 19.49
C LYS A 98 6.53 6.78 20.78
N TYR A 99 6.01 7.99 20.90
CA TYR A 99 5.24 8.46 22.03
C TYR A 99 3.97 9.11 21.50
N ALA A 100 2.82 8.59 21.92
CA ALA A 100 1.54 9.27 21.78
C ALA A 100 1.19 9.84 23.16
N ALA A 101 0.82 11.12 23.24
CA ALA A 101 0.26 11.66 24.47
C ALA A 101 -1.01 10.87 24.82
N ILE A 102 -1.18 10.54 26.10
CA ILE A 102 -2.34 9.79 26.63
C ILE A 102 -3.67 10.47 26.27
N ASP A 103 -3.65 11.77 26.01
CA ASP A 103 -4.81 12.55 25.59
C ASP A 103 -5.14 12.46 24.09
N SER A 104 -4.59 11.51 23.33
CA SER A 104 -4.92 11.33 21.90
C SER A 104 -4.76 12.59 21.03
N THR A 105 -4.05 13.63 21.48
CA THR A 105 -3.79 14.80 20.65
C THR A 105 -2.66 14.47 19.68
N GLY A 106 -3.05 14.10 18.46
CA GLY A 106 -2.15 13.85 17.32
C GLY A 106 -1.51 15.14 16.79
N LEU A 107 -0.89 15.94 17.67
CA LEU A 107 -0.20 17.16 17.28
C LEU A 107 1.00 16.82 16.38
N SER A 108 1.02 17.42 15.19
CA SER A 108 2.13 17.34 14.24
C SER A 108 3.40 17.94 14.86
N ARG A 109 4.51 17.19 14.88
CA ARG A 109 5.81 17.68 15.37
C ARG A 109 6.41 18.79 14.51
N ASN A 110 6.06 18.84 13.23
CA ASN A 110 6.65 19.79 12.29
C ASN A 110 5.92 21.14 12.27
N SER A 111 4.76 21.21 12.93
CA SER A 111 3.87 22.37 12.95
C SER A 111 3.12 22.47 14.27
N ALA A 112 3.79 22.18 15.39
CA ALA A 112 3.22 22.37 16.71
C ALA A 112 3.09 23.88 16.98
N SER A 113 1.91 24.32 17.41
CA SER A 113 1.73 25.72 17.79
C SER A 113 2.51 26.01 19.08
N GLU A 114 3.10 27.20 19.16
CA GLU A 114 3.88 27.67 20.32
C GLU A 114 3.12 27.51 21.65
N HIS A 115 1.80 27.66 21.60
CA HIS A 115 0.91 27.52 22.74
C HIS A 115 1.01 26.15 23.42
N TYR A 116 1.19 25.06 22.66
CA TYR A 116 1.29 23.70 23.22
C TYR A 116 2.72 23.35 23.66
N ILE A 117 3.75 23.92 23.02
CA ILE A 117 5.16 23.69 23.41
C ILE A 117 5.43 24.20 24.83
N LYS A 118 4.83 25.33 25.23
CA LYS A 118 5.05 25.94 26.56
C LYS A 118 4.44 25.17 27.74
N ARG A 119 3.66 24.10 27.49
CA ARG A 119 2.94 23.34 28.51
C ARG A 119 3.46 21.92 28.73
N ILE A 120 4.51 21.52 27.99
CA ILE A 120 5.31 20.31 28.22
C ILE A 120 6.50 20.72 29.09
#